data_AF-A0A925NQH6-F1
#
_entry.id   AF-A0A925NQH6-F1
#
_cell.length_a   1.000
_cell.length_b   1.000
_cell.length_c   1.000
_cell.angle_alpha   90.00
_cell.angle_beta   90.00
_cell.angle_gamma   90.00
#
_symmetry.space_group_name_H-M   'P 1'
#
loop_
_entity.id
_entity.type
_entity.pdbx_description
1 polymer ?
#
loop_
_entity_poly.entity_id
_entity_poly.type
_entity_poly.pdbx_seq_one_letter_code
_entity_poly.pdbx_strand_id
1 'polypeptide(L)'
;MARTVLFSDEAVAKAINEKFEPVWVSVRPVPTVTIDFGNGKKITRTLHGNVASYVLNADGSIIDILPGLYEPQQYISRLDQLWWVHHYKPMTRDPVAFLADYHQKQMVAIKTSGTSLEVRPNADLTKALIEINTKSILKASSAISKVTKARMEGSLEHPDFNEPKALASWRRVHEDTDINENQRRAQVHEMLAVRPNAHPEDVTKKLYREVLHADIDDPYMGLGPTLFDDYPFREDVPAELRTSHAVSNSH
;
A
#
# COMPACT_ATOMS: atom_id res chain seq x y z
N MET A 1 -5.03 12.05 -9.40
CA MET A 1 -6.05 11.40 -10.26
C MET A 1 -6.18 9.90 -9.99
N ALA A 2 -5.11 9.11 -9.84
CA ALA A 2 -5.27 7.66 -9.63
C ALA A 2 -5.93 7.23 -8.29
N ARG A 3 -5.80 8.03 -7.21
CA ARG A 3 -6.65 7.89 -5.99
C ARG A 3 -8.15 8.03 -6.30
N THR A 4 -8.49 8.96 -7.18
CA THR A 4 -9.86 9.18 -7.65
C THR A 4 -10.37 7.97 -8.44
N VAL A 5 -9.50 7.13 -9.01
CA VAL A 5 -9.93 6.00 -9.85
C VAL A 5 -10.34 4.83 -8.96
N LEU A 6 -9.45 4.41 -8.05
CA LEU A 6 -9.74 3.29 -7.16
C LEU A 6 -10.93 3.60 -6.24
N PHE A 7 -10.94 4.78 -5.62
CA PHE A 7 -11.98 5.13 -4.65
C PHE A 7 -13.27 5.69 -5.26
N SER A 8 -13.30 5.97 -6.58
CA SER A 8 -14.57 6.27 -7.28
C SER A 8 -15.14 5.06 -8.02
N ASP A 9 -14.50 3.89 -7.94
CA ASP A 9 -15.09 2.65 -8.43
C ASP A 9 -16.28 2.26 -7.53
N GLU A 10 -17.45 2.08 -8.13
CA GLU A 10 -18.70 1.80 -7.40
C GLU A 10 -18.63 0.48 -6.61
N ALA A 11 -17.95 -0.54 -7.13
CA ALA A 11 -17.81 -1.81 -6.44
C ALA A 11 -16.87 -1.68 -5.23
N VAL A 12 -15.79 -0.90 -5.37
CA VAL A 12 -14.89 -0.59 -4.25
C VAL A 12 -15.61 0.22 -3.18
N ALA A 13 -16.31 1.29 -3.57
CA ALA A 13 -17.08 2.12 -2.65
C ALA A 13 -18.14 1.30 -1.91
N LYS A 14 -18.87 0.44 -2.62
CA LYS A 14 -19.84 -0.48 -2.02
C LYS A 14 -19.18 -1.44 -1.01
N ALA A 15 -18.09 -2.10 -1.39
CA ALA A 15 -17.39 -3.04 -0.52
C ALA A 15 -16.85 -2.38 0.75
N ILE A 16 -16.33 -1.15 0.64
CA ILE A 16 -15.89 -0.36 1.80
C ILE A 16 -17.09 -0.04 2.69
N ASN A 17 -18.16 0.56 2.15
CA ASN A 17 -19.32 1.01 2.92
C ASN A 17 -20.09 -0.14 3.61
N GLU A 18 -20.02 -1.37 3.08
CA GLU A 18 -20.65 -2.54 3.69
C GLU A 18 -19.92 -3.08 4.92
N LYS A 19 -18.60 -2.87 5.02
CA LYS A 19 -17.74 -3.61 5.97
C LYS A 19 -16.82 -2.72 6.82
N PHE A 20 -16.64 -1.46 6.44
CA PHE A 20 -15.64 -0.56 7.02
C PHE A 20 -16.21 0.85 7.21
N GLU A 21 -15.60 1.59 8.13
CA GLU A 21 -15.84 3.03 8.31
C GLU A 21 -14.69 3.79 7.63
N PRO A 22 -14.91 4.34 6.41
CA PRO A 22 -13.83 5.01 5.68
C PRO A 22 -13.46 6.36 6.30
N VAL A 23 -12.16 6.55 6.55
CA VAL A 23 -11.59 7.83 7.00
C VAL A 23 -10.43 8.21 6.09
N TRP A 24 -10.37 9.49 5.73
CA TRP A 24 -9.27 10.04 4.93
C TRP A 24 -8.36 10.93 5.77
N VAL A 25 -7.05 10.69 5.69
CA VAL A 25 -6.04 11.50 6.38
C VAL A 25 -4.95 11.90 5.38
N SER A 26 -4.60 13.19 5.37
CA SER A 26 -3.42 13.67 4.65
C SER A 26 -2.23 13.70 5.60
N VAL A 27 -1.19 12.92 5.30
CA VAL A 27 0.01 12.80 6.16
C VAL A 27 1.04 13.91 5.94
N ARG A 28 0.89 14.68 4.86
CA ARG A 28 1.63 15.91 4.56
C ARG A 28 0.83 16.82 3.61
N PRO A 29 1.15 18.11 3.49
CA PRO A 29 0.62 18.95 2.44
C PRO A 29 0.93 18.38 1.05
N VAL A 30 -0.04 18.49 0.12
CA VAL A 30 0.14 18.01 -1.26
C VAL A 30 1.15 18.91 -1.98
N PRO A 31 2.24 18.35 -2.52
CA PRO A 31 3.23 19.14 -3.20
C PRO A 31 2.72 19.67 -4.54
N THR A 32 3.06 20.92 -4.83
CA THR A 32 2.72 21.61 -6.09
C THR A 32 3.98 21.94 -6.87
N VAL A 33 4.05 21.51 -8.12
CA VAL A 33 5.07 21.92 -9.08
C VAL A 33 4.51 23.05 -9.93
N THR A 34 5.25 24.15 -9.97
CA THR A 34 5.00 25.26 -10.87
C THR A 34 6.14 25.36 -11.86
N ILE A 35 5.84 25.27 -13.15
CA ILE A 35 6.78 25.58 -14.24
C ILE A 35 6.44 26.99 -14.73
N ASP A 36 7.39 27.91 -14.58
CA ASP A 36 7.32 29.26 -15.13
C ASP A 36 8.07 29.31 -16.46
N PHE A 37 7.37 29.64 -17.54
CA PHE A 37 7.94 29.77 -18.89
C PHE A 37 8.41 31.20 -19.20
N GLY A 38 8.35 32.11 -18.23
CA GLY A 38 8.52 33.54 -18.43
C GLY A 38 7.28 34.21 -19.03
N ASN A 39 7.32 35.54 -19.16
CA ASN A 39 6.25 36.34 -19.77
C ASN A 39 4.85 36.13 -19.14
N GLY A 40 4.80 35.82 -17.84
CA GLY A 40 3.57 35.57 -17.11
C GLY A 40 2.92 34.20 -17.37
N LYS A 41 3.53 33.33 -18.18
CA LYS A 41 3.00 31.98 -18.45
C LYS A 41 3.49 31.00 -17.39
N LYS A 42 2.57 30.52 -16.57
CA LYS A 42 2.84 29.51 -15.53
C LYS A 42 1.93 28.31 -15.68
N ILE A 43 2.48 27.11 -15.50
CA ILE A 43 1.71 25.88 -15.35
C ILE A 43 1.91 25.39 -13.93
N THR A 44 0.82 25.26 -13.18
CA THR A 44 0.83 24.69 -11.83
C THR A 44 0.13 23.34 -11.83
N ARG A 45 0.78 22.31 -11.29
CA ARG A 45 0.21 20.97 -11.12
C ARG A 45 0.60 20.39 -9.77
N THR A 46 -0.30 19.64 -9.16
CA THR A 46 0.01 18.83 -7.97
C THR A 46 0.82 17.61 -8.38
N LEU A 47 1.88 17.30 -7.64
CA LEU A 47 2.54 16.01 -7.77
C LEU A 47 1.64 14.92 -7.17
N HIS A 48 1.56 13.79 -7.86
CA HIS A 48 0.76 12.66 -7.40
C HIS A 48 1.39 12.06 -6.14
N GLY A 49 0.59 11.90 -5.09
CA GLY A 49 1.04 11.33 -3.82
C GLY A 49 0.74 9.83 -3.71
N ASN A 50 1.66 9.09 -3.09
CA ASN A 50 1.46 7.69 -2.71
C ASN A 50 0.37 7.57 -1.65
N VAL A 51 -0.42 6.51 -1.71
CA VAL A 51 -1.46 6.18 -0.72
C VAL A 51 -1.09 4.91 0.01
N ALA A 52 -1.58 4.77 1.23
CA ALA A 52 -1.61 3.52 1.96
C ALA A 52 -2.97 3.42 2.66
N SER A 53 -3.66 2.30 2.48
CA SER A 53 -4.90 2.02 3.19
C SER A 53 -4.60 1.23 4.44
N TYR A 54 -4.88 1.81 5.59
CA TYR A 54 -4.75 1.14 6.89
C TYR A 54 -6.08 0.49 7.22
N VAL A 55 -6.06 -0.78 7.64
CA VAL A 55 -7.22 -1.42 8.27
C VAL A 55 -6.95 -1.50 9.76
N LEU A 56 -7.80 -0.86 10.55
CA LEU A 56 -7.64 -0.69 11.98
C LEU A 56 -8.73 -1.44 12.75
N ASN A 57 -8.42 -1.84 13.99
CA ASN A 57 -9.41 -2.21 14.99
C ASN A 57 -10.06 -0.95 15.59
N ALA A 58 -11.14 -1.12 16.34
CA ALA A 58 -11.84 -0.03 17.02
C ALA A 58 -10.98 0.74 18.05
N ASP A 59 -9.91 0.12 18.56
CA ASP A 59 -8.93 0.77 19.45
C ASP A 59 -7.83 1.54 18.69
N GLY A 60 -7.85 1.53 17.35
CA GLY A 60 -6.86 2.17 16.49
C GLY A 60 -5.64 1.31 16.18
N SER A 61 -5.52 0.10 16.73
CA SER A 61 -4.43 -0.83 16.40
C SER A 61 -4.56 -1.34 14.97
N ILE A 62 -3.41 -1.50 14.29
CA ILE A 62 -3.36 -1.92 12.89
C ILE A 62 -3.62 -3.42 12.78
N ILE A 63 -4.55 -3.79 11.90
CA ILE A 63 -4.74 -5.18 11.44
C ILE A 63 -3.80 -5.47 10.28
N ASP A 64 -3.76 -4.57 9.28
CA ASP A 64 -2.85 -4.67 8.14
C ASP A 64 -2.82 -3.34 7.36
N ILE A 65 -1.87 -3.23 6.41
CA ILE A 65 -1.71 -2.08 5.53
C ILE A 65 -1.66 -2.55 4.06
N LEU A 66 -2.43 -1.87 3.19
CA LEU A 66 -2.37 -2.02 1.74
C LEU A 66 -1.59 -0.84 1.15
N PRO A 67 -0.31 -1.02 0.77
CA PRO A 67 0.51 0.05 0.23
C PRO A 67 0.18 0.32 -1.24
N GLY A 68 0.22 1.58 -1.66
CA GLY A 68 0.09 1.97 -3.07
C GLY A 68 -1.34 1.85 -3.61
N LEU A 69 -1.45 1.86 -4.94
CA LEU A 69 -2.72 1.73 -5.64
C LEU A 69 -2.89 0.31 -6.15
N TYR A 70 -4.12 -0.16 -6.10
CA TYR A 70 -4.49 -1.50 -6.51
C TYR A 70 -5.48 -1.44 -7.67
N GLU A 71 -5.52 -2.51 -8.46
CA GLU A 71 -6.66 -2.83 -9.30
C GLU A 71 -7.89 -3.06 -8.40
N PRO A 72 -9.09 -2.58 -8.81
CA PRO A 72 -10.29 -2.62 -7.96
C PRO A 72 -10.62 -4.00 -7.39
N GLN A 73 -10.60 -5.05 -8.22
CA GLN A 73 -10.94 -6.40 -7.79
C GLN A 73 -9.92 -6.97 -6.80
N GLN A 74 -8.62 -6.68 -7.04
CA GLN A 74 -7.57 -7.11 -6.13
C GLN A 74 -7.69 -6.39 -4.78
N TYR A 75 -8.01 -5.09 -4.79
CA TYR A 75 -8.24 -4.31 -3.58
C TYR A 75 -9.42 -4.87 -2.75
N ILE A 76 -10.56 -5.16 -3.40
CA ILE A 76 -11.73 -5.75 -2.74
C ILE A 76 -11.40 -7.12 -2.14
N SER A 77 -10.71 -7.99 -2.90
CA SER A 77 -10.27 -9.30 -2.41
C SER A 77 -9.40 -9.19 -1.15
N ARG A 78 -8.54 -8.17 -1.08
CA ARG A 78 -7.73 -7.90 0.11
C ARG A 78 -8.57 -7.40 1.27
N LEU A 79 -9.47 -6.44 1.05
CA LEU A 79 -10.39 -5.98 2.09
C LEU A 79 -11.21 -7.13 2.68
N ASP A 80 -11.70 -8.05 1.85
CA ASP A 80 -12.44 -9.23 2.30
C ASP A 80 -11.61 -10.13 3.20
N GLN A 81 -10.35 -10.38 2.85
CA GLN A 81 -9.44 -11.16 3.69
C GLN A 81 -9.17 -10.47 5.04
N LEU A 82 -8.97 -9.15 5.03
CA LEU A 82 -8.72 -8.38 6.25
C LEU A 82 -9.93 -8.34 7.16
N TRP A 83 -11.14 -8.29 6.58
CA TRP A 83 -12.38 -8.43 7.33
C TRP A 83 -12.44 -9.79 8.05
N TRP A 84 -12.03 -10.88 7.42
CA TRP A 84 -11.95 -12.19 8.09
C TRP A 84 -10.87 -12.23 9.19
N VAL A 85 -9.68 -11.65 8.96
CA VAL A 85 -8.63 -11.56 10.00
C VAL A 85 -9.17 -10.86 11.24
N HIS A 86 -9.89 -9.75 11.06
CA HIS A 86 -10.54 -9.02 12.15
C HIS A 86 -11.50 -9.91 12.95
N HIS A 87 -12.31 -10.73 12.27
CA HIS A 87 -13.27 -11.62 12.93
C HIS A 87 -12.60 -12.79 13.64
N TYR A 88 -11.48 -13.30 13.13
CA TYR A 88 -10.76 -14.41 13.75
C TYR A 88 -9.91 -13.99 14.95
N LYS A 89 -9.32 -12.80 14.91
CA LYS A 89 -8.46 -12.26 15.96
C LYS A 89 -9.04 -12.41 17.39
N PRO A 90 -10.27 -11.96 17.71
CA PRO A 90 -10.84 -12.06 19.05
C PRO A 90 -11.22 -13.49 19.45
N MET A 91 -11.26 -14.44 18.52
CA MET A 91 -11.56 -15.85 18.80
C MET A 91 -10.31 -16.65 19.21
N THR A 92 -9.14 -16.01 19.21
CA THR A 92 -7.88 -16.65 19.59
C THR A 92 -7.54 -16.36 21.05
N ARG A 93 -6.74 -17.24 21.68
CA ARG A 93 -6.29 -17.05 23.07
C ARG A 93 -5.34 -15.86 23.23
N ASP A 94 -4.56 -15.58 22.19
CA ASP A 94 -3.59 -14.49 22.15
C ASP A 94 -3.73 -13.75 20.81
N PRO A 95 -4.60 -12.71 20.76
CA PRO A 95 -4.84 -11.92 19.57
C PRO A 95 -3.58 -11.24 19.00
N VAL A 96 -2.61 -10.91 19.86
CA VAL A 96 -1.38 -10.22 19.46
C VAL A 96 -0.42 -11.22 18.83
N ALA A 97 -0.21 -12.38 19.46
CA ALA A 97 0.59 -13.45 18.86
C ALA A 97 -0.04 -13.98 17.57
N PHE A 98 -1.38 -14.03 17.48
CA PHE A 98 -2.09 -14.37 16.26
C PHE A 98 -1.77 -13.43 15.10
N LEU A 99 -1.80 -12.10 15.32
CA LEU A 99 -1.44 -11.13 14.29
C LEU A 99 0.04 -11.21 13.90
N ALA A 100 0.94 -11.38 14.87
CA ALA A 100 2.37 -11.55 14.60
C ALA A 100 2.61 -12.76 13.69
N ASP A 101 2.02 -13.90 14.03
CA ASP A 101 2.12 -15.14 13.27
C ASP A 101 1.43 -15.05 11.90
N TYR A 102 0.31 -14.34 11.80
CA TYR A 102 -0.35 -14.02 10.52
C TYR A 102 0.61 -13.27 9.59
N HIS A 103 1.20 -12.16 10.06
CA HIS A 103 2.12 -11.36 9.28
C HIS A 103 3.41 -12.10 8.94
N GLN A 104 3.96 -12.88 9.88
CA GLN A 104 5.14 -13.70 9.63
C GLN A 104 4.88 -14.71 8.49
N LYS A 105 3.73 -15.39 8.52
CA LYS A 105 3.36 -16.36 7.48
C LYS A 105 3.10 -15.70 6.13
N GLN A 106 2.45 -14.54 6.10
CA GLN A 106 2.26 -13.80 4.86
C GLN A 106 3.59 -13.35 4.25
N MET A 107 4.49 -12.78 5.07
CA MET A 107 5.82 -12.37 4.63
C MET A 107 6.62 -13.54 4.05
N VAL A 108 6.65 -14.68 4.74
CA VAL A 108 7.36 -15.90 4.28
C VAL A 108 6.76 -16.40 2.98
N ALA A 109 5.44 -16.43 2.85
CA ALA A 109 4.77 -16.86 1.63
C ALA A 109 5.13 -15.94 0.45
N ILE A 110 5.02 -14.62 0.61
CA ILE A 110 5.34 -13.68 -0.47
C ILE A 110 6.82 -13.77 -0.85
N LYS A 111 7.74 -13.80 0.12
CA LYS A 111 9.19 -13.91 -0.15
C LYS A 111 9.58 -15.24 -0.84
N THR A 112 8.82 -16.31 -0.61
CA THR A 112 9.15 -17.66 -1.11
C THR A 112 8.43 -18.00 -2.42
N SER A 113 7.14 -17.72 -2.51
CA SER A 113 6.27 -18.10 -3.64
C SER A 113 5.76 -16.92 -4.44
N GLY A 114 6.15 -15.69 -4.10
CA GLY A 114 5.67 -14.47 -4.75
C GLY A 114 4.17 -14.25 -4.59
N THR A 115 3.53 -14.89 -3.60
CA THR A 115 2.08 -14.86 -3.43
C THR A 115 1.71 -14.93 -1.95
N SER A 116 0.73 -14.12 -1.55
CA SER A 116 0.15 -14.15 -0.20
C SER A 116 -0.66 -15.42 0.05
N LEU A 117 -0.77 -15.82 1.31
CA LEU A 117 -1.77 -16.79 1.76
C LEU A 117 -3.16 -16.16 1.77
N GLU A 118 -4.17 -16.97 1.44
CA GLU A 118 -5.57 -16.56 1.51
C GLU A 118 -6.15 -16.87 2.89
N VAL A 119 -6.90 -15.91 3.42
CA VAL A 119 -7.75 -16.11 4.60
C VAL A 119 -9.13 -16.54 4.11
N ARG A 120 -9.58 -17.72 4.51
CA ARG A 120 -10.91 -18.23 4.11
C ARG A 120 -11.83 -18.42 5.31
N PRO A 121 -13.15 -18.20 5.14
CA PRO A 121 -14.12 -18.59 6.15
C PRO A 121 -14.03 -20.10 6.41
N ASN A 122 -13.85 -20.46 7.67
CA ASN A 122 -13.99 -21.83 8.15
C ASN A 122 -15.48 -22.13 8.35
N ALA A 123 -15.99 -23.20 7.73
CA ALA A 123 -17.40 -23.56 7.79
C ALA A 123 -17.86 -24.00 9.21
N ASP A 124 -16.92 -24.39 10.08
CA ASP A 124 -17.18 -24.89 11.44
C ASP A 124 -17.06 -23.81 12.53
N LEU A 125 -17.40 -22.55 12.23
CA LEU A 125 -17.41 -21.45 13.21
C LEU A 125 -18.31 -21.73 14.43
N THR A 126 -19.36 -22.55 14.27
CA THR A 126 -20.30 -22.90 15.36
C THR A 126 -19.86 -24.07 16.24
N LYS A 127 -18.78 -24.81 15.89
CA LYS A 127 -18.23 -25.91 16.71
C LYS A 127 -16.78 -25.71 17.14
N ALA A 128 -16.07 -24.75 16.58
CA ALA A 128 -14.66 -24.49 16.87
C ALA A 128 -14.42 -23.35 17.89
N LEU A 129 -15.15 -23.36 19.02
CA LEU A 129 -14.79 -22.57 20.21
C LEU A 129 -13.49 -23.07 20.88
N ILE A 130 -12.88 -24.12 20.32
CA ILE A 130 -11.61 -24.69 20.75
C ILE A 130 -10.54 -24.27 19.74
N GLU A 131 -9.92 -23.12 20.01
CA GLU A 131 -8.59 -22.68 19.51
C GLU A 131 -8.45 -22.50 17.99
N ILE A 132 -8.99 -21.40 17.46
CA ILE A 132 -8.63 -20.92 16.13
C ILE A 132 -7.16 -20.44 16.15
N ASN A 133 -6.33 -20.97 15.25
CA ASN A 133 -4.97 -20.52 15.02
C ASN A 133 -4.79 -20.13 13.55
N THR A 134 -3.72 -19.45 13.19
CA THR A 134 -3.53 -18.98 11.80
C THR A 134 -3.47 -20.13 10.79
N LYS A 135 -3.00 -21.34 11.17
CA LYS A 135 -2.94 -22.50 10.25
C LYS A 135 -4.32 -22.98 9.84
N SER A 136 -5.35 -22.75 10.66
CA SER A 136 -6.72 -23.19 10.35
C SER A 136 -7.43 -22.26 9.38
N ILE A 137 -7.00 -21.00 9.27
CA ILE A 137 -7.65 -19.99 8.41
C ILE A 137 -6.81 -19.64 7.16
N LEU A 138 -5.48 -19.80 7.23
CA LEU A 138 -4.57 -19.52 6.14
C LEU A 138 -4.43 -20.74 5.24
N LYS A 139 -4.66 -20.55 3.95
CA LYS A 139 -4.39 -21.55 2.91
C LYS A 139 -3.44 -20.97 1.88
N ALA A 140 -2.62 -21.83 1.29
CA ALA A 140 -1.92 -21.46 0.06
C ALA A 140 -2.97 -20.95 -0.93
N SER A 141 -2.71 -19.81 -1.56
CA SER A 141 -3.60 -19.33 -2.61
C SER A 141 -3.66 -20.42 -3.68
N SER A 142 -4.80 -21.10 -3.77
CA SER A 142 -5.09 -22.01 -4.86
C SER A 142 -5.22 -21.09 -6.05
N ALA A 143 -4.18 -20.94 -6.86
CA ALA A 143 -4.03 -20.06 -8.02
C ALA A 143 -5.31 -19.51 -8.69
N ILE A 144 -6.13 -18.75 -7.95
CA ILE A 144 -7.18 -17.87 -8.44
C ILE A 144 -6.51 -16.50 -8.50
N SER A 145 -5.44 -16.47 -9.28
CA SER A 145 -4.86 -15.33 -9.98
C SER A 145 -3.84 -15.85 -11.01
N LYS A 146 -4.22 -16.94 -11.71
CA LYS A 146 -4.09 -16.94 -13.18
C LYS A 146 -5.38 -16.45 -13.82
N VAL A 147 -6.15 -15.62 -13.11
CA VAL A 147 -7.09 -14.73 -13.77
C VAL A 147 -6.22 -13.72 -14.52
N THR A 148 -6.24 -13.87 -15.85
CA THR A 148 -5.65 -12.98 -16.87
C THR A 148 -4.12 -12.89 -17.00
N LYS A 149 -3.42 -14.04 -17.09
CA LYS A 149 -2.33 -14.14 -18.10
C LYS A 149 -2.86 -14.50 -19.49
N ALA A 150 -4.19 -14.54 -19.65
CA ALA A 150 -4.86 -14.33 -20.92
C ALA A 150 -4.81 -12.82 -21.26
N ARG A 151 -3.65 -12.37 -21.76
CA ARG A 151 -3.52 -11.39 -22.84
C ARG A 151 -4.66 -10.34 -22.91
N MET A 152 -4.65 -9.34 -22.02
CA MET A 152 -5.17 -8.02 -22.42
C MET A 152 -4.06 -7.35 -23.24
N GLU A 153 -4.04 -7.68 -24.52
CA GLU A 153 -3.23 -7.00 -25.54
C GLU A 153 -3.68 -5.54 -25.81
N GLY A 154 -4.43 -4.94 -24.88
CA GLY A 154 -5.06 -3.63 -25.03
C GLY A 154 -5.13 -2.83 -23.73
N SER A 155 -4.11 -2.89 -22.88
CA SER A 155 -3.97 -1.87 -21.81
C SER A 155 -3.55 -0.53 -22.44
N LEU A 156 -4.30 0.53 -22.16
CA LEU A 156 -4.02 1.87 -22.66
C LEU A 156 -2.69 2.37 -22.06
N GLU A 157 -1.75 2.80 -22.89
CA GLU A 157 -0.52 3.47 -22.41
C GLU A 157 -0.85 4.81 -21.76
N HIS A 158 -1.85 5.49 -22.33
CA HIS A 158 -2.39 6.76 -21.89
C HIS A 158 -3.91 6.66 -21.82
N PRO A 159 -4.49 6.41 -20.64
CA PRO A 159 -5.93 6.38 -20.47
C PRO A 159 -6.51 7.79 -20.65
N ASP A 160 -7.76 7.89 -21.11
CA ASP A 160 -8.49 9.14 -21.02
C ASP A 160 -8.71 9.45 -19.53
N PHE A 161 -8.09 10.52 -19.06
CA PHE A 161 -8.17 10.93 -17.65
C PHE A 161 -9.56 11.42 -17.24
N ASN A 162 -10.47 11.61 -18.20
CA ASN A 162 -11.87 11.97 -17.94
C ASN A 162 -12.79 10.75 -17.80
N GLU A 163 -12.30 9.54 -18.11
CA GLU A 163 -13.05 8.30 -17.99
C GLU A 163 -12.49 7.41 -16.87
N PRO A 164 -13.17 7.29 -15.71
CA PRO A 164 -12.71 6.46 -14.59
C PRO A 164 -12.44 5.01 -14.98
N LYS A 165 -13.23 4.46 -15.92
CA LYS A 165 -13.07 3.09 -16.43
C LYS A 165 -11.79 2.91 -17.26
N ALA A 166 -11.38 3.92 -18.03
CA ALA A 166 -10.13 3.89 -18.79
C ALA A 166 -8.91 3.92 -17.86
N LEU A 167 -9.03 4.60 -16.73
CA LEU A 167 -7.96 4.65 -15.73
C LEU A 167 -7.83 3.36 -14.92
N ALA A 168 -8.93 2.62 -14.71
CA ALA A 168 -8.91 1.32 -14.05
C ALA A 168 -8.18 0.24 -14.88
N SER A 169 -8.17 0.38 -16.21
CA SER A 169 -7.43 -0.49 -17.15
C SER A 169 -6.03 0.03 -17.51
N TRP A 170 -5.54 1.04 -16.77
CA TRP A 170 -4.24 1.63 -17.02
C TRP A 170 -3.11 0.68 -16.63
N ARG A 171 -2.18 0.43 -17.56
CA ARG A 171 -1.02 -0.44 -17.37
C ARG A 171 -0.25 -0.13 -16.08
N ARG A 172 -0.10 1.15 -15.72
CA ARG A 172 0.61 1.53 -14.48
C ARG A 172 -0.11 1.10 -13.19
N VAL A 173 -1.44 0.98 -13.20
CA VAL A 173 -2.19 0.48 -12.03
C VAL A 173 -1.95 -1.01 -11.87
N HIS A 174 -1.89 -1.76 -12.97
CA HIS A 174 -1.55 -3.19 -12.95
C HIS A 174 -0.10 -3.40 -12.47
N GLU A 175 0.86 -2.66 -13.02
CA GLU A 175 2.26 -2.69 -12.57
C GLU A 175 2.41 -2.32 -11.09
N ASP A 176 1.72 -1.28 -10.62
CA ASP A 176 1.76 -0.91 -9.20
C ASP A 176 1.11 -1.99 -8.33
N THR A 177 0.01 -2.61 -8.79
CA THR A 177 -0.64 -3.73 -8.10
C THR A 177 0.31 -4.92 -7.93
N ASP A 178 1.03 -5.29 -8.98
CA ASP A 178 2.01 -6.37 -8.94
C ASP A 178 3.17 -6.06 -7.98
N ILE A 179 3.71 -4.83 -8.02
CA ILE A 179 4.74 -4.37 -7.07
C ILE A 179 4.20 -4.40 -5.64
N ASN A 180 2.95 -3.97 -5.45
CA ASN A 180 2.31 -3.93 -4.15
C ASN A 180 2.18 -5.35 -3.58
N GLU A 181 1.61 -6.28 -4.34
CA GLU A 181 1.36 -7.67 -3.91
C GLU A 181 2.65 -8.47 -3.69
N ASN A 182 3.65 -8.32 -4.56
CA ASN A 182 4.81 -9.20 -4.59
C ASN A 182 6.00 -8.66 -3.78
N GLN A 183 6.09 -7.34 -3.59
CA GLN A 183 7.24 -6.71 -2.92
C GLN A 183 6.82 -5.91 -1.69
N ARG A 184 6.00 -4.87 -1.86
CA ARG A 184 5.71 -3.92 -0.77
C ARG A 184 4.91 -4.58 0.36
N ARG A 185 3.98 -5.48 0.05
CA ARG A 185 3.23 -6.27 1.04
C ARG A 185 4.14 -7.12 1.92
N ALA A 186 5.23 -7.70 1.37
CA ALA A 186 6.20 -8.43 2.18
C ALA A 186 6.90 -7.52 3.20
N GLN A 187 7.27 -6.31 2.79
CA GLN A 187 7.90 -5.31 3.67
C GLN A 187 6.93 -4.81 4.75
N VAL A 188 5.65 -4.59 4.39
CA VAL A 188 4.60 -4.26 5.36
C VAL A 188 4.44 -5.38 6.39
N HIS A 189 4.33 -6.62 5.95
CA HIS A 189 4.17 -7.75 6.85
C HIS A 189 5.40 -7.96 7.74
N GLU A 190 6.61 -7.72 7.24
CA GLU A 190 7.83 -7.72 8.05
C GLU A 190 7.78 -6.65 9.14
N MET A 191 7.36 -5.44 8.80
CA MET A 191 7.20 -4.35 9.76
C MET A 191 6.14 -4.65 10.83
N LEU A 192 4.99 -5.22 10.44
CA LEU A 192 3.89 -5.54 11.36
C LEU A 192 4.13 -6.82 12.16
N ALA A 193 4.91 -7.78 11.67
CA ALA A 193 5.30 -8.96 12.45
C ALA A 193 6.14 -8.60 13.68
N VAL A 194 6.97 -7.55 13.57
CA VAL A 194 7.78 -7.03 14.69
C VAL A 194 6.92 -6.23 15.67
N ARG A 195 5.83 -5.61 15.21
CA ARG A 195 4.93 -4.77 16.01
C ARG A 195 3.45 -5.10 15.72
N PRO A 196 2.95 -6.26 16.18
CA PRO A 196 1.60 -6.76 15.86
C PRO A 196 0.44 -5.95 16.47
N ASN A 197 0.74 -4.95 17.29
CA ASN A 197 -0.23 -4.01 17.86
C ASN A 197 0.18 -2.55 17.61
N ALA A 198 0.88 -2.31 16.50
CA ALA A 198 1.28 -0.96 16.10
C ALA A 198 0.05 -0.09 15.84
N HIS A 199 0.17 1.19 16.12
CA HIS A 199 -0.75 2.23 15.67
C HIS A 199 -0.14 3.01 14.48
N PRO A 200 -0.94 3.77 13.71
CA PRO A 200 -0.44 4.53 12.57
C PRO A 200 0.78 5.41 12.89
N GLU A 201 0.82 6.06 14.05
CA GLU A 201 1.92 6.90 14.51
C GLU A 201 3.26 6.15 14.63
N ASP A 202 3.22 4.83 14.89
CA ASP A 202 4.41 4.01 15.08
C ASP A 202 5.11 3.65 13.77
N VAL A 203 4.36 3.61 12.67
CA VAL A 203 4.81 2.99 11.40
C VAL A 203 4.70 3.91 10.20
N THR A 204 3.87 4.95 10.22
CA THR A 204 3.59 5.77 9.02
C THR A 204 4.85 6.36 8.39
N LYS A 205 5.73 6.96 9.19
CA LYS A 205 7.00 7.53 8.69
C LYS A 205 7.85 6.47 8.00
N LYS A 206 8.02 5.32 8.67
CA LYS A 206 8.81 4.20 8.17
C LYS A 206 8.21 3.60 6.89
N LEU A 207 6.90 3.37 6.87
CA LEU A 207 6.16 2.88 5.71
C LEU A 207 6.41 3.78 4.50
N TYR A 208 6.22 5.09 4.67
CA TYR A 208 6.35 6.03 3.57
C TYR A 208 7.78 6.11 3.04
N ARG A 209 8.78 6.10 3.93
CA ARG A 209 10.20 6.12 3.56
C ARG A 209 10.66 4.82 2.90
N GLU A 210 10.43 3.69 3.54
CA GLU A 210 11.08 2.42 3.20
C GLU A 210 10.27 1.57 2.20
N VAL A 211 8.94 1.66 2.24
CA VAL A 211 8.04 0.83 1.40
C VAL A 211 7.52 1.60 0.20
N LEU A 212 7.09 2.85 0.41
CA LEU A 212 6.54 3.68 -0.67
C LEU A 212 7.59 4.56 -1.34
N HIS A 213 8.83 4.59 -0.84
CA HIS A 213 9.91 5.44 -1.33
C HIS A 213 9.51 6.92 -1.48
N ALA A 214 8.70 7.41 -0.54
CA ALA A 214 8.20 8.77 -0.47
C ALA A 214 8.32 9.27 0.97
N ASP A 215 9.55 9.53 1.41
CA ASP A 215 9.81 10.04 2.75
C ASP A 215 9.01 11.33 3.00
N ILE A 216 8.14 11.29 4.00
CA ILE A 216 7.27 12.42 4.33
C ILE A 216 8.06 13.59 4.92
N ASP A 217 9.22 13.30 5.50
CA ASP A 217 10.12 14.29 6.09
C ASP A 217 11.11 14.85 5.05
N ASP A 218 11.14 14.32 3.80
CA ASP A 218 11.98 14.86 2.73
C ASP A 218 11.31 16.06 2.05
N PRO A 219 11.88 17.28 2.21
CA PRO A 219 11.33 18.50 1.59
C PRO A 219 11.42 18.47 0.06
N TYR A 220 12.35 17.69 -0.51
CA TYR A 220 12.58 17.56 -1.95
C TYR A 220 11.88 16.37 -2.58
N MET A 221 11.18 15.55 -1.79
CA MET A 221 10.39 14.41 -2.30
C MET A 221 11.21 13.41 -3.14
N GLY A 222 12.46 13.17 -2.74
CA GLY A 222 13.40 12.31 -3.45
C GLY A 222 13.99 12.95 -4.71
N LEU A 223 13.58 14.17 -5.06
CA LEU A 223 14.12 14.89 -6.23
C LEU A 223 15.42 15.61 -5.94
N GLY A 224 15.87 15.66 -4.68
CA GLY A 224 17.12 16.35 -4.28
C GLY A 224 18.31 16.00 -5.18
N PRO A 225 18.66 14.71 -5.34
CA PRO A 225 19.74 14.29 -6.24
C PRO A 225 19.53 14.80 -7.68
N THR A 226 18.35 14.61 -8.25
CA THR A 226 18.04 15.07 -9.62
C THR A 226 18.11 16.59 -9.79
N LEU A 227 17.71 17.34 -8.77
CA LEU A 227 17.68 18.80 -8.81
C LEU A 227 19.06 19.43 -8.60
N PHE A 228 19.91 18.79 -7.81
CA PHE A 228 21.15 19.40 -7.32
C PHE A 228 22.42 18.71 -7.82
N ASP A 229 22.37 17.50 -8.38
CA ASP A 229 23.60 16.77 -8.71
C ASP A 229 24.41 17.38 -9.85
N ASP A 230 23.71 17.84 -10.88
CA ASP A 230 24.32 18.52 -12.03
C ASP A 230 24.16 20.04 -11.97
N TYR A 231 23.78 20.59 -10.80
CA TYR A 231 23.54 22.03 -10.67
C TYR A 231 24.88 22.79 -10.68
N PRO A 232 25.11 23.67 -11.68
CA PRO A 232 26.42 24.30 -11.89
C PRO A 232 26.84 25.26 -10.78
N PHE A 233 25.91 25.63 -9.88
CA PHE A 233 26.15 26.48 -8.71
C PHE A 233 25.98 25.71 -7.40
N ARG A 234 26.39 24.43 -7.38
CA ARG A 234 26.36 23.57 -6.18
C ARG A 234 27.03 24.22 -4.96
N GLU A 235 28.02 25.08 -5.17
CA GLU A 235 28.71 25.84 -4.12
C GLU A 235 27.87 26.94 -3.46
N ASP A 236 26.79 27.38 -4.11
CA ASP A 236 25.85 28.39 -3.59
C ASP A 236 24.65 27.75 -2.87
N VAL A 237 24.49 26.43 -2.98
CA VAL A 237 23.46 25.67 -2.27
C VAL A 237 23.86 25.56 -0.79
N PRO A 238 23.04 26.02 0.18
CA PRO A 238 23.31 25.91 1.62
C PRO A 238 23.80 24.51 2.02
N ALA A 239 24.82 24.42 2.88
CA ALA A 239 25.45 23.15 3.25
C ALA A 239 24.45 22.10 3.79
N GLU A 240 23.39 22.57 4.43
CA GLU A 240 22.27 21.81 4.97
C GLU A 240 21.48 21.03 3.90
N LEU A 241 21.56 21.47 2.64
CA LEU A 241 20.87 20.88 1.49
C LEU A 241 21.77 19.95 0.66
N ARG A 242 23.06 19.87 0.99
CA ARG A 242 24.02 18.98 0.31
C ARG A 242 24.04 17.57 0.90
N THR A 243 23.41 17.36 2.06
CA THR A 243 23.45 16.12 2.82
C THR A 243 22.08 15.45 2.92
N SER A 244 21.49 15.05 1.79
CA SER A 244 20.47 14.00 1.77
C SER A 244 21.08 12.73 1.17
N HIS A 245 21.61 11.89 2.07
CA HIS A 245 22.20 10.55 1.87
C HIS A 245 23.57 10.43 1.18
N ALA A 246 24.62 10.61 2.01
CA ALA A 246 25.79 9.73 2.00
C ALA A 246 25.71 8.78 3.21
N VAL A 247 24.82 7.79 3.21
CA VAL A 247 24.87 6.66 4.17
C VAL A 247 24.52 5.35 3.47
N SER A 248 25.47 4.41 3.60
CA SER A 248 25.48 2.97 3.37
C SER A 248 25.48 2.42 1.93
N ASN A 249 26.69 2.32 1.37
CA ASN A 249 27.15 1.10 0.69
C ASN A 249 28.55 0.76 1.24
N SER A 250 28.59 0.05 2.37
CA SER A 250 29.80 -0.60 2.88
C SER A 250 29.42 -1.58 4.01
N HIS A 251 29.02 -2.80 3.64
CA HIS A 251 29.51 -4.09 4.15
C HIS A 251 28.62 -5.24 3.66
#